data_AF-A0A1X2DFT7-F1
#
_entry.id   AF-A0A1X2DFT7-F1
#
_cell.length_a   1.000
_cell.length_b   1.000
_cell.length_c   1.000
_cell.angle_alpha   90.00
_cell.angle_beta   90.00
_cell.angle_gamma   90.00
#
_symmetry.space_group_name_H-M   'P 1'
#
loop_
_entity.id
_entity.type
_entity.pdbx_description
1 polymer ?
#
loop_
_entity_poly.entity_id
_entity_poly.type
_entity_poly.pdbx_seq_one_letter_code
_entity_poly.pdbx_strand_id
1 'polypeptide(L)'
;MPSFEPIWLKVWDADGGNPQDIPLPGPGGTVRVVVGEPGKQSGTWRIWSPPTKFDVYVGVRAILGYQKWSLHETGDWRFQWINDEKAAEFGDGSGNRVIDQWERPAEVGETGMTRGLAIRVRHQDLVEVANPQKVPADAIWVPAPPEGHMVGLHVVVARPSQQPIGLTNLMPVAGYGLVGGLAMLLFASVDPVTDENNQTIATALTEAIGRARVRGVDLTSAVALRAALGANNSDGERSVWDVAVPTSTQTESDR
;
A
#
# COMPACT_ATOMS: atom_id res chain seq x y z
N MET A 1 -11.51 5.22 -29.82
CA MET A 1 -10.37 4.89 -28.93
C MET A 1 -9.64 3.71 -29.56
N PRO A 2 -8.30 3.65 -29.54
CA PRO A 2 -7.59 2.47 -30.03
C PRO A 2 -8.08 1.23 -29.26
N SER A 3 -8.26 0.12 -29.98
CA SER A 3 -8.63 -1.16 -29.37
C SER A 3 -7.49 -1.59 -28.44
N PHE A 4 -7.80 -1.72 -27.15
CA PHE A 4 -6.86 -2.27 -26.17
C PHE A 4 -6.96 -3.79 -26.21
N GLU A 5 -5.86 -4.46 -26.50
CA GLU A 5 -5.79 -5.91 -26.33
C GLU A 5 -5.73 -6.23 -24.83
N PRO A 6 -6.63 -7.08 -24.32
CA PRO A 6 -6.62 -7.44 -22.90
C PRO A 6 -5.32 -8.18 -22.56
N ILE A 7 -4.74 -7.84 -21.41
CA ILE A 7 -3.63 -8.60 -20.84
C ILE A 7 -4.22 -9.81 -20.13
N TRP A 8 -3.67 -10.98 -20.43
CA TRP A 8 -4.05 -12.23 -19.80
C TRP A 8 -2.98 -12.64 -18.79
N LEU A 9 -3.41 -12.89 -17.55
CA LEU A 9 -2.58 -13.53 -16.55
C LEU A 9 -2.83 -15.03 -16.62
N LYS A 10 -1.77 -15.81 -16.81
CA LYS A 10 -1.83 -17.27 -16.69
C LYS A 10 -1.42 -17.66 -15.28
N VAL A 11 -2.29 -18.38 -14.57
CA VAL A 11 -2.04 -18.84 -13.20
C VAL A 11 -2.09 -20.36 -13.17
N TRP A 12 -1.05 -20.96 -12.61
CA TRP A 12 -0.98 -22.40 -12.35
C TRP A 12 -1.22 -22.63 -10.86
N ASP A 13 -1.86 -23.75 -10.52
CA ASP A 13 -1.87 -24.22 -9.14
C ASP A 13 -0.47 -24.72 -8.73
N ALA A 14 -0.28 -24.94 -7.43
CA ALA A 14 0.99 -25.41 -6.88
C ALA A 14 1.40 -26.79 -7.41
N ASP A 15 0.43 -27.57 -7.89
CA ASP A 15 0.63 -28.94 -8.39
C ASP A 15 0.98 -28.97 -9.90
N GLY A 16 1.06 -27.80 -10.55
CA GLY A 16 1.43 -27.68 -11.96
C GLY A 16 0.33 -28.10 -12.93
N GLY A 17 -0.93 -28.04 -12.50
CA GLY A 17 -2.12 -28.36 -13.28
C GLY A 17 -2.36 -27.43 -14.48
N ASN A 18 -3.54 -27.55 -15.09
CA ASN A 18 -3.88 -26.73 -16.25
C ASN A 18 -3.93 -25.25 -15.87
N PRO A 19 -3.28 -24.34 -16.64
CA PRO A 19 -3.33 -22.93 -16.34
C PRO A 19 -4.75 -22.38 -16.44
N GLN A 20 -5.07 -21.47 -15.53
CA GLN A 20 -6.23 -20.60 -15.64
C GLN A 20 -5.82 -19.30 -16.32
N ASP A 21 -6.53 -18.95 -17.38
CA ASP A 21 -6.38 -17.67 -18.07
C ASP A 21 -7.32 -16.64 -17.43
N ILE A 22 -6.75 -15.61 -16.80
CA ILE A 22 -7.48 -14.54 -16.12
C ILE A 22 -7.30 -13.24 -16.92
N PRO A 23 -8.35 -12.68 -17.53
CA PRO A 23 -8.24 -11.40 -18.20
C PRO A 23 -8.12 -10.27 -17.16
N LEU A 24 -7.13 -9.41 -17.32
CA LEU A 24 -7.00 -8.20 -16.51
C LEU A 24 -7.85 -7.07 -17.13
N PRO A 25 -8.78 -6.45 -16.38
CA PRO A 25 -9.55 -5.32 -16.87
C PRO A 25 -8.64 -4.12 -17.15
N GLY A 26 -8.99 -3.23 -18.07
CA GLY A 26 -8.19 -2.02 -18.35
C GLY A 26 -8.38 -1.46 -19.77
N PRO A 27 -7.59 -0.43 -20.16
CA PRO A 27 -6.49 0.15 -19.39
C PRO A 27 -6.96 1.06 -18.24
N GLY A 28 -6.17 1.09 -17.18
CA GLY A 28 -6.49 1.82 -15.95
C GLY A 28 -7.46 1.05 -15.06
N GLY A 29 -7.62 1.51 -13.83
CA GLY A 29 -8.42 0.78 -12.85
C GLY A 29 -8.31 1.36 -11.47
N THR A 30 -9.04 0.75 -10.54
CA THR A 30 -8.94 1.02 -9.12
C THR A 30 -9.08 -0.30 -8.38
N VAL A 31 -8.09 -0.63 -7.57
CA VAL A 31 -8.15 -1.69 -6.56
C VAL A 31 -8.27 -1.02 -5.20
N ARG A 32 -9.19 -1.52 -4.39
CA ARG A 32 -9.31 -1.15 -2.98
C ARG A 32 -9.07 -2.39 -2.15
N VAL A 33 -8.23 -2.27 -1.13
CA VAL A 33 -7.85 -3.41 -0.30
C VAL A 33 -7.84 -3.01 1.16
N VAL A 34 -8.26 -3.94 2.02
CA VAL A 34 -8.29 -3.82 3.48
C VAL A 34 -7.74 -5.10 4.06
N VAL A 35 -6.91 -4.99 5.10
CA VAL A 35 -6.43 -6.15 5.88
C VAL A 35 -7.31 -6.30 7.12
N GLY A 36 -7.70 -7.53 7.44
CA GLY A 36 -8.54 -7.87 8.59
C GLY A 36 -9.94 -8.30 8.16
N GLU A 37 -10.94 -7.91 8.95
CA GLU A 37 -12.34 -8.25 8.72
C GLU A 37 -13.26 -7.05 9.04
N PRO A 38 -14.50 -7.02 8.51
CA PRO A 38 -15.44 -5.95 8.85
C PRO A 38 -15.61 -5.83 10.36
N GLY A 39 -15.22 -4.67 10.91
CA GLY A 39 -15.26 -4.39 12.35
C GLY A 39 -13.87 -4.25 12.95
N LYS A 40 -12.90 -5.10 12.57
CA LYS A 40 -11.51 -5.06 13.05
C LYS A 40 -10.53 -5.11 11.88
N GLN A 41 -9.97 -3.96 11.52
CA GLN A 41 -9.35 -3.79 10.20
C GLN A 41 -8.26 -2.71 10.15
N SER A 42 -7.49 -2.76 9.06
CA SER A 42 -6.54 -1.72 8.65
C SER A 42 -7.24 -0.49 8.04
N GLY A 43 -6.44 0.47 7.58
CA GLY A 43 -6.94 1.51 6.69
C GLY A 43 -7.34 0.92 5.33
N THR A 44 -8.29 1.54 4.65
CA THR A 44 -8.62 1.17 3.26
C THR A 44 -7.59 1.79 2.32
N TRP A 45 -6.81 0.94 1.68
CA TRP A 45 -5.83 1.35 0.68
C TRP A 45 -6.46 1.37 -0.70
N ARG A 46 -6.13 2.39 -1.48
CA ARG A 46 -6.54 2.56 -2.88
C ARG A 46 -5.29 2.54 -3.75
N ILE A 47 -5.29 1.66 -4.75
CA ILE A 47 -4.32 1.62 -5.83
C ILE A 47 -5.07 1.96 -7.12
N TRP A 48 -4.67 2.98 -7.86
CA TRP A 48 -5.40 3.37 -9.06
C TRP A 48 -4.53 3.97 -10.14
N SER A 49 -5.01 3.86 -11.38
CA SER A 49 -4.35 4.39 -12.58
C SER A 49 -5.38 5.04 -13.50
N PRO A 50 -5.04 6.17 -14.15
CA PRO A 50 -5.88 6.75 -15.19
C PRO A 50 -5.88 5.84 -16.44
N PRO A 51 -6.94 5.87 -17.27
CA PRO A 51 -7.01 5.05 -18.47
C PRO A 51 -6.13 5.55 -19.63
N THR A 52 -5.45 6.68 -19.46
CA THR A 52 -4.69 7.38 -20.51
C THR A 52 -3.18 7.36 -20.32
N LYS A 53 -2.70 6.91 -19.15
CA LYS A 53 -1.28 6.82 -18.80
C LYS A 53 -1.03 5.57 -17.96
N PHE A 54 0.21 5.16 -17.81
CA PHE A 54 0.57 4.02 -16.95
C PHE A 54 1.12 4.42 -15.57
N ASP A 55 0.85 5.65 -15.14
CA ASP A 55 1.04 6.05 -13.74
C ASP A 55 0.23 5.14 -12.81
N VAL A 56 0.85 4.70 -11.71
CA VAL A 56 0.15 4.00 -10.61
C VAL A 56 0.21 4.87 -9.36
N TYR A 57 -0.95 5.18 -8.79
CA TYR A 57 -1.05 5.92 -7.54
C TYR A 57 -1.48 5.00 -6.42
N VAL A 58 -0.93 5.21 -5.23
CA VAL A 58 -1.24 4.45 -4.02
C VAL A 58 -1.52 5.42 -2.88
N GLY A 59 -2.49 5.09 -2.02
CA GLY A 59 -2.63 5.77 -0.74
C GLY A 59 -3.78 5.24 0.10
N VAL A 60 -3.69 5.50 1.40
CA VAL A 60 -4.71 5.11 2.37
C VAL A 60 -5.80 6.19 2.44
N ARG A 61 -7.06 5.77 2.34
CA ARG A 61 -8.23 6.67 2.23
C ARG A 61 -8.30 7.70 3.36
N ALA A 62 -7.84 7.34 4.57
CA ALA A 62 -7.81 8.22 5.73
C ALA A 62 -6.95 9.48 5.52
N ILE A 63 -5.86 9.38 4.74
CA ILE A 63 -4.92 10.50 4.52
C ILE A 63 -4.73 10.84 3.03
N LEU A 64 -5.51 10.24 2.14
CA LEU A 64 -5.37 10.41 0.69
C LEU A 64 -5.56 11.86 0.22
N GLY A 65 -6.31 12.65 1.00
CA GLY A 65 -6.46 14.10 0.80
C GLY A 65 -5.26 14.93 1.24
N TYR A 66 -4.18 14.30 1.72
CA TYR A 66 -2.97 14.96 2.19
C TYR A 66 -1.75 14.44 1.47
N GLN A 67 -1.59 13.11 1.36
CA GLN A 67 -0.39 12.49 0.81
C GLN A 67 -0.73 11.31 -0.11
N LYS A 68 0.16 11.01 -1.05
CA LYS A 68 0.07 9.84 -1.93
C LYS A 68 1.46 9.37 -2.39
N TRP A 69 1.53 8.11 -2.77
CA TRP A 69 2.64 7.55 -3.53
C TRP A 69 2.25 7.53 -5.02
N SER A 70 3.20 7.90 -5.88
CA SER A 70 3.01 7.99 -7.33
C SER A 70 4.17 7.28 -8.03
N LEU A 71 3.85 6.20 -8.75
CA LEU A 71 4.78 5.45 -9.59
C LEU A 71 4.61 5.96 -11.02
N HIS A 72 5.30 7.05 -11.36
CA HIS A 72 5.10 7.70 -12.64
C HIS A 72 5.66 6.89 -13.82
N GLU A 73 5.07 7.12 -14.99
CA GLU A 73 5.45 6.52 -16.27
C GLU A 73 6.91 6.77 -16.63
N THR A 74 7.42 7.95 -16.27
CA THR A 74 8.80 8.40 -16.48
C THR A 74 9.84 7.61 -15.68
N GLY A 75 9.42 6.86 -14.66
CA GLY A 75 10.31 6.17 -13.72
C GLY A 75 10.71 7.04 -12.52
N ASP A 76 10.25 8.28 -12.44
CA ASP A 76 10.43 9.15 -11.27
C ASP A 76 9.31 8.85 -10.25
N TRP A 77 9.62 8.08 -9.21
CA TRP A 77 8.64 7.63 -8.24
C TRP A 77 8.72 8.45 -6.95
N ARG A 78 7.56 8.73 -6.37
CA ARG A 78 7.45 9.77 -5.33
C ARG A 78 6.49 9.41 -4.23
N PHE A 79 6.82 9.83 -3.02
CA PHE A 79 5.90 10.02 -1.91
C PHE A 79 5.81 11.52 -1.66
N GLN A 80 4.61 12.09 -1.71
CA GLN A 80 4.46 13.53 -1.71
C GLN A 80 3.12 13.98 -1.13
N TRP A 81 3.08 15.24 -0.69
CA TRP A 81 1.83 15.93 -0.43
C TRP A 81 1.02 16.07 -1.74
N ILE A 82 -0.30 16.19 -1.63
CA ILE A 82 -1.16 16.27 -2.82
C ILE A 82 -1.04 17.62 -3.54
N ASN A 83 -0.71 18.70 -2.83
CA ASN A 83 -0.54 20.05 -3.34
C ASN A 83 0.37 20.88 -2.41
N ASP A 84 0.72 22.09 -2.85
CA ASP A 84 1.66 22.97 -2.15
C ASP A 84 1.05 23.55 -0.87
N GLU A 85 -0.28 23.76 -0.84
CA GLU A 85 -1.02 24.17 0.36
C GLU A 85 -0.84 23.17 1.50
N LYS A 86 -1.01 21.87 1.23
CA LYS A 86 -0.79 20.81 2.23
C LYS A 86 0.67 20.66 2.61
N ALA A 87 1.60 20.90 1.68
CA ALA A 87 3.02 20.92 1.99
C ALA A 87 3.38 22.10 2.92
N ALA A 88 2.81 23.28 2.70
CA ALA A 88 3.01 24.44 3.56
C ALA A 88 2.38 24.25 4.96
N GLU A 89 1.18 23.67 5.01
CA GLU A 89 0.43 23.44 6.25
C GLU A 89 1.06 22.34 7.13
N PHE A 90 1.47 21.23 6.51
CA PHE A 90 1.87 20.03 7.25
C PHE A 90 3.31 19.57 7.02
N GLY A 91 4.01 20.10 6.02
CA GLY A 91 5.39 19.74 5.70
C GLY A 91 6.43 20.24 6.71
N ASP A 92 7.68 20.20 6.31
CA ASP A 92 8.84 20.62 7.12
C ASP A 92 9.11 22.15 7.07
N GLY A 93 8.22 22.92 6.43
CA GLY A 93 8.36 24.35 6.23
C GLY A 93 9.19 24.75 5.00
N SER A 94 9.75 23.79 4.26
CA SER A 94 10.46 24.06 3.00
C SER A 94 9.54 24.46 1.84
N GLY A 95 8.23 24.18 1.98
CA GLY A 95 7.27 24.27 0.88
C GLY A 95 7.44 23.18 -0.18
N ASN A 96 8.40 22.26 -0.01
CA ASN A 96 8.58 21.15 -0.91
C ASN A 96 7.45 20.13 -0.74
N ARG A 97 6.77 19.83 -1.84
CA ARG A 97 5.71 18.83 -1.89
C ARG A 97 6.26 17.40 -1.79
N VAL A 98 7.48 17.16 -2.25
CA VAL A 98 8.10 15.85 -2.29
C VAL A 98 8.67 15.50 -0.91
N ILE A 99 8.17 14.41 -0.34
CA ILE A 99 8.62 13.86 0.95
C ILE A 99 9.74 12.85 0.72
N ASP A 100 9.59 11.98 -0.29
CA ASP A 100 10.61 11.05 -0.75
C ASP A 100 10.51 10.87 -2.27
N GLN A 101 11.65 10.60 -2.90
CA GLN A 101 11.78 10.43 -4.34
C GLN A 101 12.80 9.33 -4.63
N TRP A 102 12.46 8.44 -5.55
CA TRP A 102 13.35 7.37 -5.97
C TRP A 102 13.11 7.00 -7.44
N GLU A 103 14.13 6.42 -8.06
CA GLU A 103 14.00 5.91 -9.42
C GLU A 103 13.29 4.56 -9.41
N ARG A 104 12.55 4.28 -10.49
CA ARG A 104 11.99 2.96 -10.74
C ARG A 104 13.11 1.92 -10.66
N PRO A 105 13.00 0.92 -9.76
CA PRO A 105 14.04 -0.08 -9.61
C PRO A 105 14.11 -0.97 -10.86
N ALA A 106 15.22 -1.69 -10.97
CA ALA A 106 15.34 -2.73 -11.98
C ALA A 106 14.26 -3.81 -11.78
N GLU A 107 13.95 -4.49 -12.87
CA GLU A 107 13.10 -5.65 -12.85
C GLU A 107 13.72 -6.79 -12.01
N VAL A 108 12.89 -7.54 -11.30
CA VAL A 108 13.33 -8.69 -10.52
C VAL A 108 13.71 -9.81 -11.49
N GLY A 109 15.00 -10.15 -11.62
CA GLY A 109 15.49 -11.36 -12.27
C GLY A 109 14.88 -11.69 -13.64
N GLU A 110 14.74 -10.69 -14.53
CA GLU A 110 14.15 -10.79 -15.88
C GLU A 110 12.67 -11.28 -15.95
N THR A 111 11.98 -11.35 -14.80
CA THR A 111 10.61 -11.87 -14.68
C THR A 111 9.53 -11.03 -15.36
N GLY A 112 9.83 -9.80 -15.74
CA GLY A 112 8.86 -8.79 -16.15
C GLY A 112 8.30 -7.97 -15.00
N MET A 113 8.61 -8.30 -13.73
CA MET A 113 8.06 -7.62 -12.55
C MET A 113 8.99 -6.56 -11.97
N THR A 114 8.48 -5.35 -11.81
CA THR A 114 9.14 -4.26 -11.10
C THR A 114 8.41 -3.94 -9.80
N ARG A 115 9.10 -4.08 -8.67
CA ARG A 115 8.55 -3.79 -7.33
C ARG A 115 8.30 -2.29 -7.18
N GLY A 116 7.06 -1.92 -6.85
CA GLY A 116 6.60 -0.55 -6.70
C GLY A 116 6.71 -0.03 -5.28
N LEU A 117 5.78 -0.48 -4.45
CA LEU A 117 5.64 -0.12 -3.04
C LEU A 117 5.09 -1.32 -2.28
N ALA A 118 5.61 -1.58 -1.07
CA ALA A 118 5.01 -2.52 -0.14
C ALA A 118 4.25 -1.78 0.98
N ILE A 119 2.98 -2.11 1.17
CA ILE A 119 2.20 -1.64 2.34
C ILE A 119 2.24 -2.74 3.39
N ARG A 120 2.64 -2.42 4.61
CA ARG A 120 2.78 -3.39 5.70
C ARG A 120 1.78 -3.10 6.81
N VAL A 121 1.05 -4.14 7.22
CA VAL A 121 0.04 -4.05 8.28
C VAL A 121 0.30 -5.13 9.32
N ARG A 122 0.61 -4.77 10.56
CA ARG A 122 0.80 -5.74 11.66
C ARG A 122 -0.53 -6.15 12.25
N HIS A 123 -0.57 -7.33 12.86
CA HIS A 123 -1.74 -7.80 13.62
C HIS A 123 -2.26 -6.76 14.63
N GLN A 124 -1.36 -6.18 15.42
CA GLN A 124 -1.69 -5.20 16.46
C GLN A 124 -2.12 -3.82 15.92
N ASP A 125 -1.98 -3.56 14.62
CA ASP A 125 -2.44 -2.31 13.98
C ASP A 125 -3.85 -2.42 13.37
N LEU A 126 -4.52 -3.58 13.56
CA LEU A 126 -5.92 -3.77 13.23
C LEU A 126 -6.78 -3.18 14.35
N VAL A 127 -7.60 -2.19 14.02
CA VAL A 127 -8.39 -1.44 15.00
C VAL A 127 -9.88 -1.72 14.85
N GLU A 128 -10.59 -1.65 15.97
CA GLU A 128 -12.04 -1.64 15.98
C GLU A 128 -12.55 -0.37 15.27
N VAL A 129 -13.40 -0.55 14.27
CA VAL A 129 -13.99 0.53 13.49
C VAL A 129 -15.49 0.53 13.73
N ALA A 130 -15.98 1.55 14.45
CA ALA A 130 -17.38 1.65 14.85
C ALA A 130 -18.39 1.63 13.68
N ASN A 131 -17.97 1.97 12.46
CA ASN A 131 -18.82 1.99 11.26
C ASN A 131 -18.13 1.25 10.08
N PRO A 132 -18.10 -0.08 10.08
CA PRO A 132 -17.42 -0.86 9.03
C PRO A 132 -18.05 -0.64 7.64
N GLN A 133 -19.33 -0.22 7.57
CA GLN A 133 -20.03 0.13 6.34
C GLN A 133 -19.41 1.30 5.54
N LYS A 134 -18.44 2.03 6.11
CA LYS A 134 -17.70 3.06 5.37
C LYS A 134 -16.64 2.47 4.42
N VAL A 135 -16.29 1.19 4.57
CA VAL A 135 -15.45 0.49 3.59
C VAL A 135 -16.26 0.33 2.28
N PRO A 136 -15.70 0.73 1.13
CA PRO A 136 -16.38 0.53 -0.16
C PRO A 136 -16.72 -0.94 -0.39
N ALA A 137 -17.91 -1.22 -0.90
CA ALA A 137 -18.40 -2.59 -1.10
C ALA A 137 -17.56 -3.41 -2.10
N ASP A 138 -16.79 -2.73 -2.97
CA ASP A 138 -15.87 -3.32 -3.93
C ASP A 138 -14.45 -3.51 -3.36
N ALA A 139 -14.22 -3.24 -2.07
CA ALA A 139 -12.93 -3.48 -1.44
C ALA A 139 -12.68 -4.98 -1.24
N ILE A 140 -11.48 -5.40 -1.61
CA ILE A 140 -10.98 -6.76 -1.41
C ILE A 140 -10.46 -6.87 0.03
N TRP A 141 -10.90 -7.93 0.71
CA TRP A 141 -10.47 -8.23 2.07
C TRP A 141 -9.32 -9.24 2.03
N VAL A 142 -8.18 -8.84 2.58
CA VAL A 142 -7.06 -9.74 2.86
C VAL A 142 -7.15 -10.15 4.34
N PRO A 143 -7.06 -11.44 4.68
CA PRO A 143 -7.17 -11.89 6.06
C PRO A 143 -6.19 -11.21 7.01
N ALA A 144 -6.57 -11.07 8.27
CA ALA A 144 -5.67 -10.61 9.32
C ALA A 144 -4.42 -11.52 9.40
N PRO A 145 -3.22 -10.97 9.59
CA PRO A 145 -2.06 -11.80 9.90
C PRO A 145 -2.23 -12.41 11.31
N PRO A 146 -1.62 -13.57 11.59
CA PRO A 146 -1.50 -14.08 12.95
C PRO A 146 -0.79 -13.08 13.88
N GLU A 147 -0.94 -13.25 15.19
CA GLU A 147 -0.17 -12.48 16.16
C GLU A 147 1.34 -12.63 15.91
N GLY A 148 2.10 -11.56 16.13
CA GLY A 148 3.54 -11.50 15.80
C GLY A 148 3.86 -11.43 14.31
N HIS A 149 2.87 -11.35 13.43
CA HIS A 149 3.05 -11.28 11.97
C HIS A 149 2.46 -10.00 11.38
N MET A 150 2.84 -9.75 10.13
CA MET A 150 2.30 -8.70 9.28
C MET A 150 1.83 -9.26 7.94
N VAL A 151 0.87 -8.56 7.33
CA VAL A 151 0.59 -8.69 5.91
C VAL A 151 1.41 -7.65 5.16
N GLY A 152 2.13 -8.09 4.12
CA GLY A 152 2.73 -7.22 3.11
C GLY A 152 1.86 -7.19 1.85
N LEU A 153 1.35 -6.03 1.47
CA LEU A 153 0.66 -5.81 0.19
C LEU A 153 1.63 -5.19 -0.81
N HIS A 154 2.00 -5.94 -1.85
CA HIS A 154 3.05 -5.58 -2.79
C HIS A 154 2.44 -5.07 -4.09
N VAL A 155 2.61 -3.78 -4.35
CA VAL A 155 2.21 -3.14 -5.61
C VAL A 155 3.34 -3.34 -6.61
N VAL A 156 3.05 -4.01 -7.72
CA VAL A 156 4.02 -4.37 -8.77
C VAL A 156 3.56 -3.80 -10.10
N VAL A 157 4.49 -3.20 -10.85
CA VAL A 157 4.28 -2.88 -12.28
C VAL A 157 4.95 -3.97 -13.09
N ALA A 158 4.20 -4.62 -13.97
CA ALA A 158 4.67 -5.77 -14.73
C ALA A 158 4.55 -5.53 -16.24
N ARG A 159 5.57 -5.91 -17.00
CA ARG A 159 5.41 -6.16 -18.45
C ARG A 159 4.97 -7.60 -18.68
N PRO A 160 4.24 -7.90 -19.77
CA PRO A 160 3.95 -9.27 -20.15
C PRO A 160 5.24 -10.07 -20.34
N SER A 161 5.23 -11.29 -19.83
CA SER A 161 6.32 -12.25 -19.98
C SER A 161 5.73 -13.61 -20.28
N GLN A 162 6.45 -14.38 -21.10
CA GLN A 162 6.14 -15.81 -21.33
C GLN A 162 6.85 -16.72 -20.33
N GLN A 163 7.72 -16.15 -19.49
CA GLN A 163 8.42 -16.91 -18.46
C GLN A 163 7.46 -17.16 -17.28
N PRO A 164 7.23 -18.42 -16.89
CA PRO A 164 6.56 -18.73 -15.64
C PRO A 164 7.39 -18.21 -14.47
N ILE A 165 6.73 -17.59 -13.49
CA ILE A 165 7.40 -17.06 -12.31
C ILE A 165 6.85 -17.78 -11.10
N GLY A 166 7.73 -18.45 -10.35
CA GLY A 166 7.38 -19.05 -9.07
C GLY A 166 7.11 -17.95 -8.04
N LEU A 167 5.89 -17.94 -7.51
CA LEU A 167 5.50 -17.04 -6.43
C LEU A 167 5.73 -17.74 -5.08
N THR A 168 6.91 -17.55 -4.50
CA THR A 168 7.20 -18.04 -3.15
C THR A 168 6.65 -17.06 -2.13
N ASN A 169 5.77 -17.52 -1.24
CA ASN A 169 5.16 -16.72 -0.17
C ASN A 169 4.39 -15.46 -0.65
N LEU A 170 3.94 -15.46 -1.91
CA LEU A 170 3.14 -14.39 -2.48
C LEU A 170 1.81 -14.95 -3.00
N MET A 171 0.71 -14.38 -2.52
CA MET A 171 -0.64 -14.68 -2.96
C MET A 171 -1.11 -13.57 -3.92
N PRO A 172 -1.52 -13.89 -5.16
CA PRO A 172 -2.17 -12.91 -6.03
C PRO A 172 -3.48 -12.42 -5.41
N VAL A 173 -3.68 -11.09 -5.37
CA VAL A 173 -4.89 -10.47 -4.81
C VAL A 173 -5.73 -9.84 -5.90
N ALA A 174 -5.12 -9.03 -6.76
CA ALA A 174 -5.80 -8.31 -7.83
C ALA A 174 -4.83 -7.83 -8.90
N GLY A 175 -5.37 -7.36 -10.02
CA GLY A 175 -4.58 -6.65 -11.03
C GLY A 175 -5.46 -5.99 -12.07
N TYR A 176 -4.86 -5.08 -12.85
CA TYR A 176 -5.49 -4.48 -14.02
C TYR A 176 -4.42 -4.11 -15.07
N GLY A 177 -4.83 -4.04 -16.33
CA GLY A 177 -4.00 -3.56 -17.41
C GLY A 177 -3.76 -2.05 -17.34
N LEU A 178 -2.56 -1.64 -17.72
CA LEU A 178 -2.12 -0.26 -17.86
C LEU A 178 -1.99 0.08 -19.35
N VAL A 179 -1.95 1.37 -19.66
CA VAL A 179 -1.59 1.84 -21.00
C VAL A 179 -0.20 1.33 -21.38
N GLY A 180 0.03 1.04 -22.66
CA GLY A 180 1.32 0.56 -23.16
C GLY A 180 1.56 -0.94 -22.95
N GLY A 181 0.52 -1.70 -22.63
CA GLY A 181 0.59 -3.16 -22.50
C GLY A 181 1.23 -3.64 -21.20
N LEU A 182 1.42 -2.76 -20.22
CA LEU A 182 1.88 -3.11 -18.87
C LEU A 182 0.68 -3.51 -17.98
N ALA A 183 0.93 -4.07 -16.81
CA ALA A 183 -0.07 -4.38 -15.79
C ALA A 183 0.34 -3.84 -14.42
N MET A 184 -0.65 -3.49 -13.61
CA MET A 184 -0.50 -3.35 -12.17
C MET A 184 -0.97 -4.65 -11.53
N LEU A 185 -0.14 -5.27 -10.70
CA LEU A 185 -0.45 -6.46 -9.93
C LEU A 185 -0.33 -6.15 -8.44
N LEU A 186 -1.25 -6.70 -7.65
CA LEU A 186 -1.23 -6.66 -6.20
C LEU A 186 -1.06 -8.07 -5.66
N PHE A 187 -0.02 -8.27 -4.86
CA PHE A 187 0.21 -9.51 -4.11
C PHE A 187 0.09 -9.28 -2.61
N ALA A 188 -0.21 -10.33 -1.86
CA ALA A 188 -0.12 -10.35 -0.41
C ALA A 188 0.94 -11.38 0.04
N SER A 189 1.74 -11.03 1.05
CA SER A 189 2.57 -11.96 1.83
C SER A 189 2.17 -11.93 3.29
N VAL A 190 2.54 -12.96 4.04
CA VAL A 190 2.50 -12.95 5.51
C VAL A 190 3.92 -13.22 5.99
N ASP A 191 4.45 -12.28 6.76
CA ASP A 191 5.83 -12.30 7.23
C ASP A 191 5.86 -12.06 8.74
N PRO A 192 6.83 -12.63 9.49
CA PRO A 192 7.01 -12.32 10.89
C PRO A 192 7.40 -10.84 11.08
N VAL A 193 6.95 -10.24 12.17
CA VAL A 193 7.40 -8.91 12.61
C VAL A 193 8.60 -9.10 13.53
N THR A 194 9.69 -8.40 13.24
CA THR A 194 10.88 -8.43 14.11
C THR A 194 10.80 -7.37 15.23
N ASP A 195 11.59 -7.56 16.28
CA ASP A 195 11.75 -6.55 17.34
C ASP A 195 12.26 -5.22 16.78
N GLU A 196 13.16 -5.27 15.79
CA GLU A 196 13.65 -4.10 15.07
C GLU A 196 12.51 -3.37 14.37
N ASN A 197 11.61 -4.08 13.66
CA ASN A 197 10.44 -3.47 13.04
C ASN A 197 9.57 -2.75 14.10
N ASN A 198 9.32 -3.40 15.22
CA ASN A 198 8.53 -2.81 16.31
C ASN A 198 9.20 -1.56 16.89
N GLN A 199 10.52 -1.57 17.09
CA GLN A 199 11.25 -0.43 17.60
C GLN A 199 11.26 0.74 16.63
N THR A 200 11.50 0.49 15.33
CA THR A 200 11.43 1.52 14.28
C THR A 200 10.06 2.18 14.25
N ILE A 201 8.99 1.38 14.26
CA ILE A 201 7.61 1.90 14.24
C ILE A 201 7.32 2.70 15.50
N ALA A 202 7.67 2.20 16.69
CA ALA A 202 7.45 2.89 17.96
C ALA A 202 8.17 4.25 18.00
N THR A 203 9.39 4.30 17.50
CA THR A 203 10.21 5.52 17.42
C THR A 203 9.56 6.54 16.48
N ALA A 204 9.28 6.13 15.24
CA ALA A 204 8.67 6.99 14.23
C ALA A 204 7.28 7.51 14.67
N LEU A 205 6.50 6.67 15.34
CA LEU A 205 5.19 7.04 15.86
C LEU A 205 5.30 8.05 17.02
N THR A 206 6.24 7.84 17.94
CA THR A 206 6.50 8.77 19.05
C THR A 206 6.88 10.16 18.52
N GLU A 207 7.76 10.21 17.52
CA GLU A 207 8.14 11.46 16.88
C GLU A 207 6.96 12.13 16.15
N ALA A 208 6.16 11.36 15.41
CA ALA A 208 5.00 11.88 14.70
C ALA A 208 3.96 12.48 15.66
N ILE A 209 3.65 11.79 16.75
CA ILE A 209 2.76 12.27 17.82
C ILE A 209 3.35 13.52 18.48
N GLY A 210 4.66 13.51 18.78
CA GLY A 210 5.36 14.66 19.36
C GLY A 210 5.25 15.91 18.49
N ARG A 211 5.50 15.79 17.18
CA ARG A 211 5.35 16.89 16.22
C ARG A 211 3.90 17.40 16.15
N ALA A 212 2.92 16.49 16.14
CA ALA A 212 1.51 16.86 16.12
C ALA A 212 1.12 17.67 17.38
N ARG A 213 1.58 17.25 18.56
CA ARG A 213 1.33 17.95 19.84
C ARG A 213 1.96 19.34 19.87
N VAL A 214 3.21 19.48 19.42
CA VAL A 214 3.89 20.80 19.34
C VAL A 214 3.13 21.76 18.41
N ARG A 215 2.46 21.24 17.38
CA ARG A 215 1.60 22.01 16.47
C ARG A 215 0.18 22.23 16.99
N GLY A 216 -0.12 21.84 18.24
CA GLY A 216 -1.44 22.03 18.84
C GLY A 216 -2.53 21.12 18.27
N VAL A 217 -2.17 20.03 17.58
CA VAL A 217 -3.13 19.07 17.05
C VAL A 217 -3.65 18.18 18.19
N ASP A 218 -4.95 18.24 18.45
CA ASP A 218 -5.61 17.32 19.38
C ASP A 218 -5.82 15.94 18.71
N LEU A 219 -5.11 14.93 19.22
CA LEU A 219 -5.23 13.55 18.76
C LEU A 219 -6.17 12.71 19.63
N THR A 220 -6.67 13.25 20.75
CA THR A 220 -7.43 12.49 21.75
C THR A 220 -8.88 12.23 21.35
N SER A 221 -9.43 13.09 20.48
CA SER A 221 -10.79 12.99 19.96
C SER A 221 -10.92 12.14 18.68
N ALA A 222 -9.80 11.70 18.10
CA ALA A 222 -9.78 10.95 16.85
C ALA A 222 -10.02 9.45 17.10
N VAL A 223 -11.14 8.93 16.59
CA VAL A 223 -11.42 7.48 16.65
C VAL A 223 -10.67 6.76 15.53
N ALA A 224 -9.98 5.66 15.86
CA ALA A 224 -9.25 4.82 14.91
C ALA A 224 -8.22 5.61 14.07
N LEU A 225 -7.50 6.53 14.72
CA LEU A 225 -6.45 7.32 14.08
C LEU A 225 -5.37 6.41 13.50
N ARG A 226 -4.91 6.73 12.28
CA ARG A 226 -3.89 5.95 11.57
C ARG A 226 -2.75 6.84 11.10
N ALA A 227 -1.55 6.27 11.08
CA ALA A 227 -0.36 6.89 10.52
C ALA A 227 0.20 6.01 9.41
N ALA A 228 0.69 6.63 8.34
CA ALA A 228 1.43 5.96 7.29
C ALA A 228 2.92 6.30 7.46
N LEU A 229 3.70 5.35 7.99
CA LEU A 229 5.11 5.58 8.32
C LEU A 229 5.99 4.99 7.22
N GLY A 230 6.70 5.85 6.48
CA GLY A 230 7.62 5.43 5.44
C GLY A 230 8.75 4.58 6.01
N ALA A 231 9.12 3.51 5.30
CA ALA A 231 10.25 2.67 5.62
C ALA A 231 10.98 2.28 4.33
N ASN A 232 12.30 2.35 4.37
CA ASN A 232 13.17 2.02 3.25
C ASN A 232 14.10 0.89 3.71
N ASN A 233 14.28 -0.15 2.91
CA ASN A 233 15.31 -1.16 3.20
C ASN A 233 16.62 -0.79 2.49
N SER A 234 17.69 -1.53 2.82
CA SER A 234 19.02 -1.38 2.23
C SER A 234 19.04 -1.56 0.71
N ASP A 235 18.06 -2.31 0.19
CA ASP A 235 17.97 -2.68 -1.22
C ASP A 235 17.23 -1.61 -2.05
N GLY A 236 16.90 -0.48 -1.41
CA GLY A 236 16.22 0.65 -2.04
C GLY A 236 14.71 0.46 -2.18
N GLU A 237 14.15 -0.67 -1.74
CA GLU A 237 12.71 -0.91 -1.80
C GLU A 237 11.98 0.04 -0.87
N ARG A 238 10.90 0.61 -1.39
CA ARG A 238 10.03 1.48 -0.63
C ARG A 238 8.88 0.72 -0.03
N SER A 239 8.62 1.03 1.21
CA SER A 239 7.52 0.48 1.96
C SER A 239 6.89 1.52 2.87
N VAL A 240 5.69 1.22 3.32
CA VAL A 240 4.96 2.05 4.26
C VAL A 240 4.27 1.15 5.27
N TRP A 241 4.41 1.48 6.54
CA TRP A 241 3.64 0.85 7.60
C TRP A 241 2.31 1.56 7.77
N ASP A 242 1.22 0.81 7.72
CA ASP A 242 -0.11 1.26 8.10
C ASP A 242 -0.32 1.02 9.60
N VAL A 243 -0.08 2.04 10.41
CA VAL A 243 0.03 1.93 11.87
C VAL A 243 -1.20 2.51 12.54
N ALA A 244 -1.75 1.79 13.51
CA ALA A 244 -2.76 2.34 14.40
C ALA A 244 -2.09 3.30 15.39
N VAL A 245 -2.63 4.51 15.55
CA VAL A 245 -2.13 5.45 16.55
C VAL A 245 -2.85 5.19 17.87
N PRO A 246 -2.15 4.80 18.95
CA PRO A 246 -2.76 4.60 20.25
C PRO A 246 -3.48 5.86 20.70
N THR A 247 -4.74 5.72 21.07
CA THR A 247 -5.49 6.78 21.76
C THR A 247 -5.58 6.43 23.24
N SER A 248 -5.61 7.44 24.11
CA SER A 248 -5.53 7.29 25.57
C SER A 248 -6.62 6.40 26.20
N THR A 249 -7.67 6.07 25.45
CA THR A 249 -8.75 5.14 25.84
C THR A 249 -8.40 3.66 25.68
N GLN A 250 -7.32 3.28 24.99
CA GLN A 250 -6.89 1.87 24.87
C GLN A 250 -5.89 1.43 25.95
N THR A 251 -5.23 2.36 26.63
CA THR A 251 -4.20 2.04 27.64
C THR A 251 -4.75 1.59 28.99
N GLU A 252 -6.06 1.65 29.22
CA GLU A 252 -6.69 1.27 30.50
C GLU A 252 -7.40 -0.10 30.49
N SER A 253 -7.58 -0.75 29.33
CA SER A 253 -8.19 -2.10 29.27
C SER A 253 -7.20 -3.25 29.41
N ASP A 254 -5.89 -2.97 29.29
CA ASP A 254 -4.82 -3.99 29.26
C ASP A 254 -3.93 -3.95 30.53
N ARG A 255 -4.45 -3.45 31.65
CA ARG A 255 -3.82 -3.52 32.98
C ARG A 255 -4.65 -4.33 33.97
#